data_AF-A0A7X7BUW4-F1
#
_entry.id   AF-A0A7X7BUW4-F1
#
_cell.length_a   1.000
_cell.length_b   1.000
_cell.length_c   1.000
_cell.angle_alpha   90.00
_cell.angle_beta   90.00
_cell.angle_gamma   90.00
#
_symmetry.space_group_name_H-M   'P 1'
#
loop_
_entity.id
_entity.type
_entity.pdbx_description
1 polymer ?
#
loop_
_entity_poly.entity_id
_entity_poly.type
_entity_poly.pdbx_seq_one_letter_code
_entity_poly.pdbx_strand_id
1 'polypeptide(L)'
;DLVLEAAGQAALKMHGEAVLRFGWPLTIVSVGALADEVFHNNLKQAAKEGNSRYWLLPGALGGIDALSAAKRTGLEHVSYQSLKSIEGWRGTHAENLIDLDSVTEATCFFKGSAREAATLFPKNANVAATIALAGAGFEATDVELWCDPNPIKNRHTIDVKGVFGDFTITIKGNPLAKNPKTSMLAALSVLHACDNLVALEWV
;
A
#
# COMPACT_ATOMS: atom_id res chain seq x y z
N ASP A 1 -12.62 20.45 5.51
CA ASP A 1 -12.10 20.27 4.14
C ASP A 1 -11.52 18.89 3.90
N LEU A 2 -10.47 18.46 4.61
CA LEU A 2 -9.99 17.07 4.61
C LEU A 2 -9.00 16.87 5.78
N VAL A 3 -8.95 15.68 6.38
CA VAL A 3 -7.81 15.23 7.20
C VAL A 3 -6.93 14.30 6.37
N LEU A 4 -5.62 14.53 6.41
CA LEU A 4 -4.64 13.74 5.68
C LEU A 4 -3.75 12.96 6.65
N GLU A 5 -3.80 11.64 6.57
CA GLU A 5 -2.93 10.79 7.36
C GLU A 5 -1.62 10.50 6.61
N ALA A 6 -0.51 10.97 7.17
CA ALA A 6 0.85 10.66 6.75
C ALA A 6 1.79 10.46 7.95
N ALA A 7 1.26 9.86 9.03
CA ALA A 7 1.94 9.71 10.32
C ALA A 7 2.24 8.26 10.70
N GLY A 8 1.68 7.29 9.97
CA GLY A 8 1.88 5.86 10.19
C GLY A 8 0.64 5.16 10.74
N GLN A 9 0.68 3.82 10.67
CA GLN A 9 -0.45 2.97 11.07
C GLN A 9 -0.91 3.21 12.52
N ALA A 10 0.02 3.47 13.45
CA ALA A 10 -0.32 3.71 14.86
C ALA A 10 -1.12 5.00 15.05
N ALA A 11 -0.74 6.09 14.39
CA ALA A 11 -1.46 7.35 14.43
C ALA A 11 -2.85 7.22 13.79
N LEU A 12 -2.94 6.48 12.67
CA LEU A 12 -4.22 6.17 12.05
C LEU A 12 -5.16 5.40 13.00
N LYS A 13 -4.64 4.38 13.70
CA LYS A 13 -5.43 3.63 14.70
C LYS A 13 -5.88 4.51 15.88
N MET A 14 -5.05 5.46 16.29
CA MET A 14 -5.36 6.35 17.42
C MET A 14 -6.40 7.42 17.08
N HIS A 15 -6.40 7.94 15.86
CA HIS A 15 -7.18 9.14 15.51
C HIS A 15 -8.24 8.93 14.43
N GLY A 16 -8.09 7.92 13.56
CA GLY A 16 -8.89 7.77 12.35
C GLY A 16 -10.39 7.66 12.63
N GLU A 17 -10.79 6.86 13.62
CA GLU A 17 -12.21 6.73 13.97
C GLU A 17 -12.80 8.03 14.52
N ALA A 18 -12.06 8.75 15.37
CA ALA A 18 -12.53 10.00 15.97
C ALA A 18 -12.72 11.09 14.90
N VAL A 19 -11.78 11.20 13.96
CA VAL A 19 -11.87 12.10 12.80
C VAL A 19 -13.14 11.80 11.98
N LEU A 20 -13.39 10.54 11.69
CA LEU A 20 -14.54 10.14 10.88
C LEU A 20 -15.88 10.32 11.60
N ARG A 21 -15.97 9.99 12.90
CA ARG A 21 -17.17 10.24 13.72
C ARG A 21 -17.50 11.71 13.84
N PHE A 22 -16.49 12.58 13.85
CA PHE A 22 -16.68 14.02 13.85
C PHE A 22 -17.30 14.55 12.53
N GLY A 23 -17.26 13.76 11.46
CA GLY A 23 -17.76 14.17 10.15
C GLY A 23 -16.70 14.74 9.22
N TRP A 24 -15.41 14.62 9.57
CA TRP A 24 -14.32 15.05 8.70
C TRP A 24 -13.90 13.93 7.76
N PRO A 25 -13.83 14.19 6.44
CA PRO A 25 -13.30 13.22 5.50
C PRO A 25 -11.81 12.95 5.73
N LEU A 26 -11.35 11.73 5.46
CA LEU A 26 -9.98 11.27 5.77
C LEU A 26 -9.29 10.63 4.56
N THR A 27 -8.09 11.09 4.19
CA THR A 27 -7.21 10.32 3.29
C THR A 27 -6.21 9.49 4.09
N ILE A 28 -5.94 8.28 3.62
CA ILE A 28 -5.09 7.29 4.30
C ILE A 28 -3.91 6.90 3.43
N VAL A 29 -2.69 7.13 3.90
CA VAL A 29 -1.45 6.64 3.29
C VAL A 29 -1.02 5.31 3.91
N SER A 30 -1.23 5.13 5.22
CA SER A 30 -0.83 3.96 5.98
C SER A 30 -1.84 2.82 5.87
N VAL A 31 -2.20 2.47 4.63
CA VAL A 31 -3.28 1.52 4.29
C VAL A 31 -3.07 0.14 4.92
N GLY A 32 -1.82 -0.25 5.22
CA GLY A 32 -1.51 -1.51 5.90
C GLY A 32 -2.20 -1.67 7.26
N ALA A 33 -2.59 -0.59 7.93
CA ALA A 33 -3.37 -0.67 9.17
C ALA A 33 -4.72 -1.39 8.98
N LEU A 34 -5.28 -1.33 7.77
CA LEU A 34 -6.59 -1.92 7.43
C LEU A 34 -6.51 -3.43 7.18
N ALA A 35 -5.30 -4.02 7.26
CA ALA A 35 -5.16 -5.47 7.38
C ALA A 35 -5.72 -5.97 8.71
N ASP A 36 -5.78 -5.15 9.76
CA ASP A 36 -6.52 -5.48 10.98
C ASP A 36 -8.03 -5.35 10.69
N GLU A 37 -8.73 -6.49 10.62
CA GLU A 37 -10.15 -6.53 10.23
C GLU A 37 -11.05 -5.83 11.26
N VAL A 38 -10.74 -5.97 12.55
CA VAL A 38 -11.50 -5.32 13.63
C VAL A 38 -11.36 -3.81 13.47
N PHE A 39 -10.13 -3.32 13.32
CA PHE A 39 -9.88 -1.90 13.11
C PHE A 39 -10.55 -1.37 11.82
N HIS A 40 -10.43 -2.10 10.71
CA HIS A 40 -11.03 -1.71 9.44
C HIS A 40 -12.57 -1.63 9.52
N ASN A 41 -13.21 -2.57 10.22
CA ASN A 41 -14.66 -2.54 10.44
C ASN A 41 -15.08 -1.38 11.34
N ASN A 42 -14.34 -1.09 12.41
CA ASN A 42 -14.59 0.06 13.26
C ASN A 42 -14.44 1.39 12.49
N LEU A 43 -13.45 1.48 11.60
CA LEU A 43 -13.24 2.66 10.77
C LEU A 43 -14.40 2.89 9.78
N LYS A 44 -14.92 1.82 9.15
CA LYS A 44 -16.13 1.88 8.32
C LYS A 44 -17.35 2.33 9.13
N GLN A 45 -17.48 1.83 10.35
CA GLN A 45 -18.60 2.18 11.23
C GLN A 45 -18.52 3.65 11.66
N ALA A 46 -17.34 4.13 12.04
CA ALA A 46 -17.09 5.55 12.35
C ALA A 46 -17.42 6.48 11.17
N ALA A 47 -17.08 6.09 9.94
CA ALA A 47 -17.45 6.85 8.74
C ALA A 47 -18.97 6.96 8.58
N LYS A 48 -19.71 5.87 8.82
CA LYS A 48 -21.18 5.87 8.77
C LYS A 48 -21.78 6.77 9.86
N GLU A 49 -21.28 6.67 11.09
CA GLU A 49 -21.78 7.44 12.24
C GLU A 49 -21.60 8.95 12.05
N GLY A 50 -20.45 9.38 11.53
CA GLY A 50 -20.20 10.81 11.26
C GLY A 50 -20.71 11.31 9.92
N ASN A 51 -21.41 10.48 9.13
CA ASN A 51 -21.76 10.79 7.73
C ASN A 51 -20.55 11.27 6.91
N SER A 52 -19.41 10.61 7.12
CA SER A 52 -18.11 10.94 6.52
C SER A 52 -17.65 9.84 5.56
N ARG A 53 -16.49 10.05 4.94
CA ARG A 53 -15.85 9.14 3.99
C ARG A 53 -14.35 9.14 4.20
N TYR A 54 -13.72 8.03 3.80
CA TYR A 54 -12.27 7.98 3.69
C TYR A 54 -11.84 7.43 2.33
N TRP A 55 -10.65 7.83 1.90
CA TRP A 55 -10.03 7.39 0.65
C TRP A 55 -8.66 6.83 0.92
N LEU A 56 -8.34 5.75 0.21
CA LEU A 56 -7.03 5.12 0.27
C LEU A 56 -6.18 5.73 -0.84
N LEU A 57 -4.99 6.22 -0.48
CA LEU A 57 -4.08 6.74 -1.47
C LEU A 57 -3.28 5.60 -2.11
N PRO A 58 -2.99 5.67 -3.43
CA PRO A 58 -2.28 4.62 -4.14
C PRO A 58 -0.82 4.48 -3.65
N GLY A 59 -0.28 5.51 -3.00
CA GLY A 59 1.07 5.51 -2.48
C GLY A 59 2.09 5.42 -3.61
N ALA A 60 2.92 4.38 -3.58
CA ALA A 60 3.98 4.18 -4.58
C ALA A 60 3.50 3.49 -5.87
N LEU A 61 2.18 3.36 -6.06
CA LEU A 61 1.56 2.64 -7.18
C LEU A 61 0.88 3.58 -8.18
N GLY A 62 0.62 3.02 -9.35
CA GLY A 62 -0.27 3.54 -10.39
C GLY A 62 -1.14 2.39 -10.88
N GLY A 63 -2.19 2.70 -11.66
CA GLY A 63 -3.14 1.72 -12.19
C GLY A 63 -4.07 1.08 -11.15
N ILE A 64 -4.21 1.72 -9.98
CA ILE A 64 -5.16 1.29 -8.94
C ILE A 64 -6.61 1.52 -9.38
N ASP A 65 -6.83 2.55 -10.19
CA ASP A 65 -8.05 2.78 -10.96
C ASP A 65 -8.38 1.59 -11.87
N ALA A 66 -7.43 1.13 -12.68
CA ALA A 66 -7.59 -0.03 -13.56
C ALA A 66 -7.89 -1.32 -12.78
N LEU A 67 -7.14 -1.59 -11.70
CA LEU A 67 -7.38 -2.72 -10.81
C LEU A 67 -8.79 -2.67 -10.17
N SER A 68 -9.17 -1.50 -9.65
CA SER A 68 -10.47 -1.31 -9.01
C SER A 68 -11.63 -1.44 -10.01
N ALA A 69 -11.44 -1.04 -11.26
CA ALA A 69 -12.42 -1.23 -12.33
C ALA A 69 -12.53 -2.72 -12.71
N ALA A 70 -11.40 -3.38 -12.94
CA ALA A 70 -11.30 -4.80 -13.29
C ALA A 70 -11.96 -5.72 -12.25
N LYS A 71 -11.86 -5.37 -10.96
CA LYS A 71 -12.53 -6.10 -9.87
C LYS A 71 -14.03 -6.33 -10.10
N ARG A 72 -14.71 -5.43 -10.82
CA ARG A 72 -16.17 -5.52 -11.05
C ARG A 72 -16.60 -6.72 -11.89
N THR A 73 -15.70 -7.30 -12.69
CA THR A 73 -15.97 -8.49 -13.51
C THR A 73 -15.41 -9.78 -12.90
N GLY A 74 -14.86 -9.71 -11.69
CA GLY A 74 -14.09 -10.79 -11.08
C GLY A 74 -12.62 -10.79 -11.53
N LEU A 75 -11.73 -11.15 -10.59
CA LEU A 75 -10.30 -11.30 -10.81
C LEU A 75 -9.94 -12.77 -10.60
N GLU A 76 -9.15 -13.32 -11.50
CA GLU A 76 -8.64 -14.70 -11.42
C GLU A 76 -7.28 -14.75 -10.72
N HIS A 77 -6.46 -13.72 -10.92
CA HIS A 77 -5.12 -13.63 -10.37
C HIS A 77 -4.76 -12.18 -10.01
N VAL A 78 -4.19 -11.98 -8.84
CA VAL A 78 -3.53 -10.73 -8.45
C VAL A 78 -2.27 -11.08 -7.68
N SER A 79 -1.11 -10.71 -8.22
CA SER A 79 0.16 -10.82 -7.50
C SER A 79 0.90 -9.50 -7.43
N TYR A 80 1.65 -9.32 -6.35
CA TYR A 80 2.47 -8.16 -6.07
C TYR A 80 3.89 -8.58 -5.73
N GLN A 81 4.87 -7.95 -6.37
CA GLN A 81 6.29 -8.09 -6.03
C GLN A 81 6.87 -6.75 -5.59
N SER A 82 7.60 -6.77 -4.48
CA SER A 82 8.36 -5.62 -3.97
C SER A 82 9.84 -5.94 -3.98
N LEU A 83 10.65 -5.16 -4.70
CA LEU A 83 12.11 -5.22 -4.66
C LEU A 83 12.65 -3.94 -4.02
N LYS A 84 13.50 -4.08 -3.01
CA LYS A 84 14.21 -2.97 -2.36
C LYS A 84 15.66 -3.35 -2.07
N SER A 85 16.44 -2.34 -1.71
CA SER A 85 17.80 -2.53 -1.17
C SER A 85 17.80 -3.24 0.16
N ILE A 86 18.96 -3.79 0.52
CA ILE A 86 19.29 -4.22 1.89
C ILE A 86 18.85 -3.16 2.92
N GLU A 87 19.23 -1.91 2.70
CA GLU A 87 18.87 -0.79 3.60
C GLU A 87 17.36 -0.56 3.70
N GLY A 88 16.61 -0.81 2.61
CA GLY A 88 15.15 -0.75 2.60
C GLY A 88 14.48 -1.78 3.52
N TRP A 89 15.20 -2.83 3.91
CA TRP A 89 14.72 -3.92 4.76
C TRP A 89 15.31 -3.92 6.18
N ARG A 90 16.34 -3.10 6.47
CA ARG A 90 16.94 -3.01 7.81
C ARG A 90 15.95 -2.57 8.89
N GLY A 91 16.03 -3.20 10.06
CA GLY A 91 15.11 -2.94 11.18
C GLY A 91 13.63 -3.23 10.84
N THR A 92 13.41 -4.24 10.00
CA THR A 92 12.09 -4.82 9.69
C THR A 92 12.10 -6.31 9.99
N HIS A 93 10.96 -6.99 9.89
CA HIS A 93 10.87 -8.44 10.10
C HIS A 93 11.74 -9.27 9.13
N ALA A 94 12.24 -8.68 8.05
CA ALA A 94 13.11 -9.36 7.09
C ALA A 94 14.36 -9.96 7.74
N GLU A 95 14.93 -9.31 8.77
CA GLU A 95 16.11 -9.78 9.50
C GLU A 95 15.89 -11.11 10.25
N ASN A 96 14.63 -11.52 10.44
CA ASN A 96 14.29 -12.83 11.00
C ASN A 96 14.15 -13.92 9.93
N LEU A 97 14.06 -13.54 8.65
CA LEU A 97 13.79 -14.46 7.53
C LEU A 97 15.01 -14.66 6.64
N ILE A 98 15.92 -13.69 6.59
CA ILE A 98 17.15 -13.73 5.79
C ILE A 98 18.26 -12.94 6.48
N ASP A 99 19.50 -13.42 6.35
CA ASP A 99 20.67 -12.63 6.68
C ASP A 99 20.90 -11.60 5.57
N LEU A 100 20.53 -10.34 5.86
CA LEU A 100 20.63 -9.23 4.91
C LEU A 100 22.08 -8.91 4.52
N ASP A 101 23.07 -9.21 5.37
CA ASP A 101 24.49 -8.95 5.10
C ASP A 101 25.09 -10.00 4.15
N SER A 102 24.49 -11.18 4.05
CA SER A 102 24.95 -12.26 3.17
C SER A 102 24.32 -12.22 1.77
N VAL A 103 23.40 -11.29 1.48
CA VAL A 103 22.70 -11.24 0.20
C VAL A 103 23.62 -10.71 -0.90
N THR A 104 24.03 -11.59 -1.81
CA THR A 104 24.90 -11.25 -2.96
C THR A 104 24.15 -11.09 -4.28
N GLU A 105 22.91 -11.54 -4.36
CA GLU A 105 22.04 -11.42 -5.53
C GLU A 105 20.57 -11.19 -5.12
N ALA A 106 19.74 -10.73 -6.05
CA ALA A 106 18.33 -10.48 -5.81
C ALA A 106 17.64 -11.75 -5.27
N THR A 107 17.19 -11.70 -4.02
CA THR A 107 16.69 -12.86 -3.29
C THR A 107 15.27 -12.61 -2.78
N CYS A 108 14.36 -13.51 -3.11
CA CYS A 108 13.02 -13.55 -2.53
C CYS A 108 13.11 -14.14 -1.12
N PHE A 109 12.83 -13.35 -0.09
CA PHE A 109 12.91 -13.80 1.30
C PHE A 109 11.53 -14.02 1.94
N PHE A 110 10.46 -13.64 1.25
CA PHE A 110 9.09 -13.81 1.73
C PHE A 110 8.14 -14.07 0.56
N LYS A 111 7.25 -15.06 0.76
CA LYS A 111 6.08 -15.32 -0.08
C LYS A 111 4.88 -15.58 0.83
N GLY A 112 3.74 -14.97 0.53
CA GLY A 112 2.52 -15.14 1.31
C GLY A 112 1.41 -14.22 0.84
N SER A 113 0.32 -14.15 1.60
CA SER A 113 -0.80 -13.26 1.33
C SER A 113 -0.47 -11.79 1.59
N ALA A 114 -1.28 -10.89 1.04
CA ALA A 114 -1.20 -9.47 1.38
C ALA A 114 -1.49 -9.20 2.87
N ARG A 115 -2.30 -10.04 3.55
CA ARG A 115 -2.53 -9.93 4.99
C ARG A 115 -1.25 -10.18 5.79
N GLU A 116 -0.56 -11.28 5.48
CA GLU A 116 0.69 -11.64 6.14
C GLU A 116 1.75 -10.57 5.89
N ALA A 117 1.89 -10.13 4.64
CA ALA A 117 2.83 -9.06 4.28
C ALA A 117 2.54 -7.75 5.04
N ALA A 118 1.28 -7.29 5.07
CA ALA A 118 0.89 -6.06 5.78
C ALA A 118 1.11 -6.14 7.29
N THR A 119 0.93 -7.33 7.88
CA THR A 119 1.07 -7.57 9.32
C THR A 119 2.54 -7.68 9.74
N LEU A 120 3.35 -8.43 8.99
CA LEU A 120 4.77 -8.66 9.30
C LEU A 120 5.65 -7.47 8.93
N PHE A 121 5.26 -6.69 7.91
CA PHE A 121 6.05 -5.58 7.38
C PHE A 121 5.29 -4.25 7.38
N PRO A 122 4.81 -3.75 8.55
CA PRO A 122 3.92 -2.58 8.62
C PRO A 122 4.55 -1.28 8.10
N LYS A 123 5.89 -1.19 8.05
CA LYS A 123 6.62 -0.05 7.48
C LYS A 123 6.80 -0.13 5.95
N ASN A 124 6.58 -1.31 5.35
CA ASN A 124 6.98 -1.60 3.97
C ASN A 124 5.83 -2.12 3.09
N ALA A 125 4.73 -2.60 3.66
CA ALA A 125 3.68 -3.33 2.95
C ALA A 125 2.32 -2.59 2.84
N ASN A 126 2.30 -1.26 2.99
CA ASN A 126 1.10 -0.46 2.66
C ASN A 126 0.65 -0.69 1.21
N VAL A 127 1.62 -0.86 0.31
CA VAL A 127 1.41 -1.15 -1.13
C VAL A 127 0.62 -2.45 -1.32
N ALA A 128 0.98 -3.52 -0.62
CA ALA A 128 0.26 -4.79 -0.66
C ALA A 128 -1.19 -4.64 -0.18
N ALA A 129 -1.41 -3.88 0.90
CA ALA A 129 -2.74 -3.63 1.43
C ALA A 129 -3.61 -2.80 0.47
N THR A 130 -3.03 -1.79 -0.20
CA THR A 130 -3.73 -1.01 -1.23
C THR A 130 -4.18 -1.91 -2.39
N ILE A 131 -3.30 -2.79 -2.88
CA ILE A 131 -3.62 -3.74 -3.96
C ILE A 131 -4.73 -4.70 -3.53
N ALA A 132 -4.63 -5.26 -2.33
CA ALA A 132 -5.64 -6.15 -1.78
C ALA A 132 -7.02 -5.48 -1.71
N LEU A 133 -7.10 -4.25 -1.20
CA LEU A 133 -8.37 -3.54 -1.04
C LEU A 133 -8.99 -3.12 -2.38
N ALA A 134 -8.15 -2.67 -3.32
CA ALA A 134 -8.57 -2.32 -4.67
C ALA A 134 -8.91 -3.54 -5.54
N GLY A 135 -8.29 -4.68 -5.27
CA GLY A 135 -8.35 -5.90 -6.08
C GLY A 135 -9.02 -7.07 -5.36
N ALA A 136 -8.34 -8.22 -5.37
CA ALA A 136 -8.89 -9.53 -5.00
C ALA A 136 -9.17 -9.72 -3.50
N GLY A 137 -8.75 -8.79 -2.64
CA GLY A 137 -8.82 -8.93 -1.19
C GLY A 137 -7.49 -9.42 -0.58
N PHE A 138 -7.41 -9.38 0.75
CA PHE A 138 -6.16 -9.63 1.48
C PHE A 138 -5.63 -11.06 1.34
N GLU A 139 -6.51 -12.06 1.37
CA GLU A 139 -6.10 -13.47 1.26
C GLU A 139 -5.79 -13.87 -0.19
N ALA A 140 -6.54 -13.34 -1.15
CA ALA A 140 -6.44 -13.71 -2.56
C ALA A 140 -5.46 -12.84 -3.37
N THR A 141 -4.60 -12.07 -2.68
CA THR A 141 -3.53 -11.30 -3.31
C THR A 141 -2.19 -11.90 -2.91
N ASP A 142 -1.50 -12.50 -3.86
CA ASP A 142 -0.18 -13.10 -3.64
C ASP A 142 0.88 -12.01 -3.53
N VAL A 143 1.79 -12.13 -2.56
CA VAL A 143 2.86 -11.17 -2.32
C VAL A 143 4.21 -11.85 -2.25
N GLU A 144 5.18 -11.28 -2.96
CA GLU A 144 6.58 -11.62 -2.81
C GLU A 144 7.39 -10.38 -2.42
N LEU A 145 8.26 -10.52 -1.42
CA LEU A 145 9.19 -9.47 -1.02
C LEU A 145 10.62 -9.91 -1.29
N TRP A 146 11.35 -9.03 -1.95
CA TRP A 146 12.67 -9.28 -2.50
C TRP A 146 13.68 -8.25 -1.97
N CYS A 147 14.87 -8.75 -1.65
CA CYS A 147 16.03 -7.95 -1.29
C CYS A 147 17.08 -8.05 -2.40
N ASP A 148 17.64 -6.92 -2.79
CA ASP A 148 18.70 -6.84 -3.80
C ASP A 148 19.87 -6.02 -3.20
N PRO A 149 21.14 -6.44 -3.33
CA PRO A 149 22.28 -5.65 -2.91
C PRO A 149 22.60 -4.48 -3.85
N ASN A 150 22.17 -4.54 -5.12
CA ASN A 150 22.48 -3.53 -6.15
C ASN A 150 21.24 -2.85 -6.79
N PRO A 151 20.16 -2.51 -6.05
CA PRO A 151 18.99 -1.93 -6.68
C PRO A 151 19.21 -0.44 -6.90
N ILE A 152 19.04 -0.03 -8.14
CA ILE A 152 19.07 1.38 -8.54
C ILE A 152 17.81 2.10 -8.00
N LYS A 153 16.68 1.40 -7.86
CA LYS A 153 15.35 1.93 -7.48
C LYS A 153 14.51 0.89 -6.75
N ASN A 154 13.59 1.33 -5.90
CA ASN A 154 12.52 0.47 -5.40
C ASN A 154 11.64 0.05 -6.58
N ARG A 155 11.34 -1.24 -6.71
CA ARG A 155 10.46 -1.76 -7.77
C ARG A 155 9.20 -2.35 -7.17
N HIS A 156 8.07 -1.96 -7.73
CA HIS A 156 6.77 -2.53 -7.46
C HIS A 156 6.23 -3.10 -8.76
N THR A 157 5.96 -4.40 -8.78
CA THR A 157 5.33 -5.08 -9.92
C THR A 157 3.98 -5.62 -9.48
N ILE A 158 2.93 -5.33 -10.25
CA ILE A 158 1.59 -5.88 -10.06
C ILE A 158 1.24 -6.64 -11.33
N ASP A 159 0.79 -7.87 -11.18
CA ASP A 159 0.27 -8.69 -12.28
C ASP A 159 -1.18 -9.06 -11.96
N VAL A 160 -2.07 -8.76 -12.90
CA VAL A 160 -3.52 -8.91 -12.72
C VAL A 160 -4.11 -9.64 -13.92
N LYS A 161 -4.96 -10.62 -13.67
CA LYS A 161 -5.71 -11.35 -14.70
C LYS A 161 -7.17 -11.52 -14.29
N GLY A 162 -8.06 -11.49 -15.26
CA GLY A 162 -9.46 -11.86 -15.09
C GLY A 162 -10.21 -11.81 -16.42
N VAL A 163 -11.54 -11.82 -16.35
CA VAL A 163 -12.41 -11.83 -17.54
C VAL A 163 -12.19 -10.61 -18.43
N PHE A 164 -11.78 -9.48 -17.85
CA PHE A 164 -11.47 -8.25 -18.58
C PHE A 164 -10.21 -8.36 -19.46
N GLY A 165 -9.37 -9.38 -19.25
CA GLY A 165 -8.03 -9.52 -19.81
C GLY A 165 -6.96 -9.55 -18.73
N ASP A 166 -5.77 -9.06 -19.07
CA ASP A 166 -4.64 -8.99 -18.15
C ASP A 166 -3.88 -7.67 -18.28
N PHE A 167 -3.18 -7.29 -17.21
CA PHE A 167 -2.19 -6.24 -17.25
C PHE A 167 -1.08 -6.46 -16.22
N THR A 168 0.08 -5.91 -16.55
CA THR A 168 1.23 -5.80 -15.64
C THR A 168 1.62 -4.35 -15.47
N ILE A 169 1.84 -3.91 -14.24
CA ILE A 169 2.33 -2.56 -13.93
C ILE A 169 3.66 -2.71 -13.20
N THR A 170 4.70 -2.07 -13.72
CA THR A 170 6.00 -1.99 -13.06
C THR A 170 6.38 -0.54 -12.81
N ILE A 171 6.54 -0.18 -11.54
CA ILE A 171 6.98 1.15 -11.12
C ILE A 171 8.36 1.03 -10.49
N LYS A 172 9.32 1.78 -11.04
CA LYS A 172 10.68 1.91 -10.50
C LYS A 172 10.83 3.29 -9.87
N GLY A 173 10.53 3.38 -8.59
CA GLY A 173 10.51 4.62 -7.83
C GLY A 173 11.84 4.95 -7.18
N ASN A 174 12.24 6.22 -7.22
CA ASN A 174 13.34 6.70 -6.40
C ASN A 174 12.92 6.67 -4.92
N PRO A 175 13.78 6.18 -4.01
CA PRO A 175 13.55 6.33 -2.58
C PRO A 175 13.65 7.81 -2.16
N LEU A 176 13.03 8.17 -1.03
CA LEU A 176 13.28 9.46 -0.40
C LEU A 176 14.68 9.49 0.22
N ALA A 177 15.43 10.58 -0.01
CA ALA A 177 16.80 10.73 0.48
C ALA A 177 16.92 10.57 2.02
N LYS A 178 15.92 11.04 2.78
CA LYS A 178 15.89 10.95 4.26
C LYS A 178 15.25 9.65 4.79
N ASN A 179 14.56 8.89 3.94
CA ASN A 179 13.89 7.65 4.33
C ASN A 179 13.86 6.66 3.15
N PRO A 180 14.90 5.84 2.99
CA PRO A 180 15.02 4.90 1.86
C PRO A 180 13.89 3.87 1.76
N LYS A 181 13.18 3.61 2.87
CA LYS A 181 12.06 2.65 2.94
C LYS A 181 10.84 3.13 2.16
N THR A 182 10.71 4.44 1.96
CA THR A 182 9.57 5.10 1.31
C THR A 182 9.95 5.62 -0.07
N SER A 183 9.13 5.28 -1.07
CA SER A 183 9.27 5.79 -2.44
C SER A 183 8.77 7.24 -2.52
N MET A 184 9.47 8.09 -3.27
CA MET A 184 9.09 9.50 -3.49
C MET A 184 7.68 9.65 -4.07
N LEU A 185 7.27 8.71 -4.92
CA LEU A 185 5.93 8.68 -5.51
C LEU A 185 4.82 8.60 -4.45
N ALA A 186 5.07 7.98 -3.29
CA ALA A 186 4.09 7.95 -2.21
C ALA A 186 3.81 9.37 -1.66
N ALA A 187 4.84 10.20 -1.50
CA ALA A 187 4.67 11.60 -1.11
C ALA A 187 3.98 12.42 -2.22
N LEU A 188 4.29 12.16 -3.49
CA LEU A 188 3.62 12.83 -4.61
C LEU A 188 2.14 12.44 -4.71
N SER A 189 1.77 11.20 -4.37
CA SER A 189 0.37 10.76 -4.35
C SER A 189 -0.47 11.52 -3.32
N VAL A 190 0.16 11.99 -2.24
CA VAL A 190 -0.45 12.85 -1.23
C VAL A 190 -0.71 14.25 -1.79
N LEU A 191 0.27 14.84 -2.46
CA LEU A 191 0.10 16.15 -3.11
C LEU A 191 -0.99 16.10 -4.19
N HIS A 192 -0.98 15.04 -5.02
CA HIS A 192 -2.01 14.81 -6.04
C HIS A 192 -3.42 14.74 -5.43
N ALA A 193 -3.57 14.07 -4.29
CA ALA A 193 -4.85 14.01 -3.59
C ALA A 193 -5.30 15.39 -3.08
N CYS A 194 -4.38 16.24 -2.62
CA CYS A 194 -4.68 17.62 -2.24
C CYS A 194 -5.09 18.46 -3.46
N ASP A 195 -4.38 18.32 -4.58
CA ASP A 195 -4.68 19.06 -5.82
C ASP A 195 -6.08 18.68 -6.34
N ASN A 196 -6.43 17.39 -6.33
CA ASN A 196 -7.74 16.90 -6.76
C ASN A 196 -8.92 17.43 -5.92
N LEU A 197 -8.69 17.84 -4.68
CA LEU A 197 -9.76 18.43 -3.85
C LEU A 197 -10.14 19.86 -4.26
N VAL A 198 -9.25 20.57 -4.94
CA VAL A 198 -9.46 21.97 -5.35
C VAL A 198 -9.55 22.14 -6.86
N ALA A 199 -9.21 21.11 -7.63
CA ALA A 199 -9.25 21.14 -9.08
C ALA A 199 -10.68 21.06 -9.64
N LEU A 200 -10.92 21.76 -10.75
CA LEU A 200 -12.17 21.67 -11.52
C LEU A 200 -12.26 20.36 -12.34
N GLU A 201 -11.11 19.79 -12.69
CA GLU A 201 -10.94 18.53 -13.42
C GLU A 201 -9.82 17.74 -12.75
N TRP A 202 -10.03 16.44 -12.56
CA TRP A 202 -9.04 15.55 -11.95
C TRP A 202 -9.01 14.19 -12.64
N VAL A 203 -7.86 13.54 -12.55
CA VAL A 203 -7.61 12.16 -12.98
C VAL A 203 -7.12 11.34 -11.78
#